data_AF-A0A084A5U7-F1
#
_entry.id   AF-A0A084A5U7-F1
#
_cell.length_a   1.000
_cell.length_b   1.000
_cell.length_c   1.000
_cell.angle_alpha   90.00
_cell.angle_beta   90.00
_cell.angle_gamma   90.00
#
_symmetry.space_group_name_H-M   'P 1'
#
loop_
_entity.id
_entity.type
_entity.pdbx_description
1 polymer ?
#
loop_
_entity_poly.entity_id
_entity_poly.type
_entity_poly.pdbx_seq_one_letter_code
_entity_poly.pdbx_strand_id
1 'polypeptide(L)'
;MTSKKVQDLGEQLLQRGRSPASNVVMLPVSEMPMVLTLDQLRPNPDNPRTTPNPKYDEIKASIMARGLDSVPKVACFGPIRPSITVLTDHPFRS
;
A
#
# COMPACT_ATOMS: atom_id res chain seq x y z
N MET A 1 21.96 45.93 -31.58
CA MET A 1 21.39 44.84 -32.40
C MET A 1 21.53 43.52 -31.63
N THR A 2 20.68 43.27 -30.63
CA THR A 2 20.74 42.03 -29.82
C THR A 2 19.46 41.25 -30.01
N SER A 3 19.47 40.28 -30.92
CA SER A 3 18.39 39.32 -31.07
C SER A 3 18.97 37.92 -31.28
N LYS A 4 19.17 37.20 -30.17
CA LYS A 4 19.36 35.75 -30.14
C LYS A 4 18.45 35.19 -29.05
N LYS A 5 17.14 35.25 -29.28
CA LYS A 5 16.17 34.57 -28.41
C LYS A 5 14.88 34.22 -29.14
N VAL A 6 15.00 33.63 -30.33
CA VAL A 6 13.85 33.10 -31.09
C VAL A 6 14.12 31.70 -31.64
N GLN A 7 15.39 31.28 -31.76
CA GLN A 7 15.75 30.04 -32.46
C GLN A 7 15.58 28.75 -31.64
N ASP A 8 15.19 28.81 -30.36
CA ASP A 8 15.27 27.63 -29.49
C ASP A 8 13.89 27.03 -29.12
N LEU A 9 12.78 27.64 -29.58
CA LEU A 9 11.44 27.14 -29.27
C LEU A 9 10.98 26.07 -30.27
N GLY A 10 11.31 26.22 -31.56
CA GLY A 10 10.94 25.27 -32.60
C GLY A 10 11.62 23.92 -32.42
N GLU A 11 12.91 23.93 -32.07
CA GLU A 11 13.66 22.69 -31.81
C GLU A 11 13.18 22.01 -30.52
N GLN A 12 12.85 22.77 -29.46
CA GLN A 12 12.31 22.22 -28.22
C GLN A 12 10.91 21.58 -28.38
N LEU A 13 10.08 22.06 -29.31
CA LEU A 13 8.77 21.45 -29.60
C LEU A 13 8.85 20.18 -30.45
N LEU A 14 9.92 20.03 -31.25
CA LEU A 14 10.21 18.82 -32.03
C LEU A 14 10.89 17.73 -31.20
N GLN A 15 11.36 18.06 -29.98
CA GLN A 15 11.80 17.05 -29.02
C GLN A 15 10.60 16.16 -28.67
N ARG A 16 10.67 14.92 -29.15
CA ARG A 16 9.70 13.85 -28.87
C ARG A 16 9.40 13.86 -27.37
N GLY A 17 8.14 14.14 -27.04
CA GLY A 17 7.69 14.38 -25.67
C GLY A 17 8.23 13.34 -24.71
N ARG A 18 8.66 13.80 -23.53
CA ARG A 18 9.19 13.00 -22.43
C ARG A 18 8.43 11.69 -22.33
N SER A 19 9.08 10.59 -22.73
CA SER A 19 8.54 9.25 -22.53
C SER A 19 8.30 9.10 -21.03
N PRO A 20 7.09 8.75 -20.57
CA PRO A 20 6.87 8.47 -19.16
C PRO A 20 7.87 7.37 -18.80
N ALA A 21 8.77 7.65 -17.86
CA ALA A 21 9.64 6.63 -17.33
C ALA A 21 8.72 5.51 -16.83
N SER A 22 8.78 4.36 -17.48
CA SER A 22 7.93 3.20 -17.22
C SER A 22 8.34 2.52 -15.92
N ASN A 23 8.36 3.28 -14.82
CA ASN A 23 8.19 2.73 -13.50
C ASN A 23 6.67 2.71 -13.25
N VAL A 24 5.95 1.93 -14.07
CA VAL A 24 4.57 1.61 -13.79
C VAL A 24 4.60 0.74 -12.55
N VAL A 25 4.49 1.38 -11.39
CA VAL A 25 4.16 0.69 -10.14
C VAL A 25 2.74 0.18 -10.36
N MET A 26 2.60 -1.09 -10.75
CA MET A 26 1.30 -1.75 -10.86
C MET A 26 0.71 -1.86 -9.46
N LEU A 27 0.02 -0.81 -9.03
CA LEU A 27 -0.84 -0.90 -7.87
C LEU A 27 -2.05 -1.76 -8.25
N PRO A 28 -2.52 -2.64 -7.36
CA PRO A 28 -3.69 -3.46 -7.64
C PRO A 28 -4.90 -2.56 -7.91
N VAL A 29 -5.56 -2.78 -9.06
CA VAL A 29 -6.74 -2.03 -9.52
C VAL A 29 -8.03 -2.47 -8.80
N SER A 30 -7.97 -3.59 -8.06
CA SER A 30 -9.07 -4.20 -7.31
C SER A 30 -8.52 -4.89 -6.05
N GLU A 31 -9.39 -5.18 -5.08
CA GLU A 31 -9.08 -6.13 -4.00
C GLU A 31 -8.64 -7.48 -4.61
N MET A 32 -7.56 -8.05 -4.10
CA MET A 32 -6.97 -9.31 -4.59
C MET A 32 -6.68 -10.23 -3.41
N PRO A 33 -7.06 -11.53 -3.47
CA PRO A 33 -6.74 -12.47 -2.40
C PRO A 33 -5.22 -12.71 -2.34
N MET A 34 -4.67 -12.78 -1.13
CA MET A 34 -3.25 -13.00 -0.90
C MET A 34 -3.03 -13.96 0.27
N VAL A 35 -2.03 -14.83 0.14
CA VAL A 35 -1.55 -15.70 1.23
C VAL A 35 -0.26 -15.09 1.76
N LEU A 36 -0.27 -14.72 3.03
CA LEU A 36 0.80 -13.99 3.69
C LEU A 36 1.22 -14.71 4.97
N THR A 37 2.49 -14.55 5.33
CA THR A 37 3.02 -14.94 6.63
C THR A 37 3.08 -13.71 7.55
N LEU A 38 3.04 -13.92 8.87
CA LEU A 38 2.98 -12.81 9.84
C LEU A 38 4.22 -11.90 9.81
N ASP A 39 5.38 -12.40 9.38
CA ASP A 39 6.63 -11.64 9.22
C ASP A 39 6.62 -10.69 8.02
N GLN A 40 5.75 -10.93 7.03
CA GLN A 40 5.54 -10.01 5.91
C GLN A 40 4.66 -8.81 6.29
N LEU A 41 3.93 -8.93 7.42
CA LEU A 41 3.07 -7.89 7.94
C LEU A 41 3.84 -6.96 8.87
N ARG A 42 3.54 -5.66 8.79
CA ARG A 42 3.99 -4.65 9.74
C ARG A 42 2.80 -4.11 10.54
N PRO A 43 3.05 -3.67 11.79
CA PRO A 43 2.06 -2.90 12.53
C PRO A 43 1.62 -1.68 11.73
N ASN A 44 0.33 -1.36 11.80
CA ASN A 44 -0.19 -0.17 11.16
C ASN A 44 0.31 1.08 11.91
N PRO A 45 1.11 1.97 11.28
CA PRO A 45 1.61 3.18 11.94
C PRO A 45 0.48 4.14 12.35
N ASP A 46 -0.66 4.08 11.66
CA ASP A 46 -1.82 4.94 11.92
C ASP A 46 -2.78 4.35 12.98
N ASN A 47 -2.41 3.24 13.64
CA ASN A 47 -3.25 2.64 14.68
C ASN A 47 -3.25 3.52 15.95
N PRO A 48 -4.37 4.15 16.32
CA PRO A 48 -4.42 5.04 17.48
C PRO A 48 -4.36 4.29 18.83
N ARG A 49 -4.46 2.95 18.82
CA ARG A 49 -4.40 2.15 20.05
C ARG A 49 -2.98 2.15 20.61
N THR A 50 -2.84 2.65 21.83
CA THR A 50 -1.58 2.62 22.60
C THR A 50 -1.53 1.45 23.59
N THR A 51 -2.65 0.78 23.85
CA THR A 51 -2.78 -0.35 24.77
C THR A 51 -3.35 -1.60 24.08
N PRO A 52 -3.02 -2.81 24.56
CA PRO A 52 -3.55 -4.05 23.99
C PRO A 52 -5.07 -4.13 24.13
N ASN A 53 -5.70 -4.95 23.29
CA ASN A 53 -7.14 -5.20 23.38
C ASN A 53 -7.45 -5.88 24.73
N PRO A 54 -8.38 -5.37 25.57
CA PRO A 54 -8.75 -6.06 26.81
C PRO A 54 -9.27 -7.49 26.58
N LYS A 55 -9.80 -7.79 25.39
CA LYS A 55 -10.24 -9.14 25.00
C LYS A 55 -9.16 -9.96 24.27
N TYR A 56 -7.89 -9.58 24.38
CA TYR A 56 -6.81 -10.22 23.62
C TYR A 56 -6.75 -11.73 23.86
N ASP A 57 -6.83 -12.17 25.12
CA ASP A 57 -6.71 -13.59 25.47
C ASP A 57 -7.90 -14.41 24.94
N GLU A 58 -9.11 -13.88 25.02
CA GLU A 58 -10.31 -14.51 24.47
C GLU A 58 -10.23 -14.65 22.95
N ILE A 59 -9.81 -13.59 22.25
CA ILE A 59 -9.66 -13.59 20.79
C ILE A 59 -8.55 -14.56 20.38
N LYS A 60 -7.41 -14.57 21.08
CA LYS A 60 -6.31 -15.49 20.83
C LYS A 60 -6.75 -16.94 20.97
N ALA A 61 -7.49 -17.27 22.03
CA ALA A 61 -8.05 -18.61 22.24
C ALA A 61 -9.03 -19.01 21.13
N SER A 62 -9.93 -18.11 20.72
CA SER A 62 -10.88 -18.38 19.63
C SER A 62 -10.19 -18.62 18.29
N ILE A 63 -9.18 -17.81 17.94
CA ILE A 63 -8.42 -17.98 16.69
C ILE A 63 -7.63 -19.29 16.70
N MET A 64 -7.08 -19.70 17.85
CA MET A 64 -6.40 -21.00 17.97
C MET A 64 -7.35 -22.17 17.80
N ALA A 65 -8.60 -22.06 18.27
CA ALA A 65 -9.58 -23.14 18.20
C ALA A 65 -10.25 -23.28 16.82
N ARG A 66 -10.54 -22.16 16.15
CA ARG A 66 -11.38 -22.14 14.91
C ARG A 66 -10.73 -21.44 13.72
N GLY A 67 -9.59 -20.80 13.91
CA GLY A 67 -8.98 -19.92 12.91
C GLY A 67 -9.60 -18.52 12.89
N LEU A 68 -9.25 -17.73 11.87
CA LEU A 68 -9.83 -16.41 11.64
C LEU A 68 -11.21 -16.56 11.00
N ASP A 69 -12.24 -15.99 11.63
CA ASP A 69 -13.61 -16.01 11.12
C ASP A 69 -13.80 -15.15 9.85
N SER A 70 -12.88 -14.22 9.57
CA SER A 70 -12.93 -13.36 8.38
C SER A 70 -11.52 -13.07 7.87
N VAL A 71 -11.39 -12.97 6.54
CA VAL A 71 -10.12 -12.62 5.90
C VAL A 71 -9.82 -11.14 6.17
N PRO A 72 -8.68 -10.81 6.81
CA PRO A 72 -8.33 -9.42 7.08
C PRO A 72 -7.91 -8.72 5.78
N LYS A 73 -8.36 -7.48 5.60
CA LYS A 73 -7.92 -6.63 4.49
C LYS A 73 -6.51 -6.12 4.76
N VAL A 74 -5.69 -6.05 3.72
CA VAL A 74 -4.31 -5.57 3.81
C VAL A 74 -4.04 -4.49 2.75
N ALA A 75 -3.18 -3.55 3.10
CA ALA A 75 -2.64 -2.57 2.17
C ALA A 75 -1.15 -2.82 1.96
N CYS A 76 -0.74 -2.87 0.70
CA CYS A 76 0.65 -3.03 0.29
C CYS A 76 1.21 -1.66 -0.14
N PHE A 77 2.18 -1.15 0.60
CA PHE A 77 2.83 0.14 0.32
C PHE A 77 4.26 -0.07 -0.19
N GLY A 78 4.62 0.59 -1.29
CA GLY A 78 6.01 0.71 -1.76
C GLY A 78 6.36 -0.18 -2.96
N PRO A 79 7.13 0.33 -3.94
CA PRO A 79 7.44 -0.39 -5.19
C PRO A 79 8.63 -1.37 -5.10
N ILE A 80 9.58 -1.15 -4.19
CA ILE A 80 10.85 -1.92 -4.12
C ILE A 80 10.92 -2.85 -2.91
N ARG A 81 10.24 -2.48 -1.82
CA ARG A 81 10.08 -3.31 -0.61
C ARG A 81 8.63 -3.15 -0.16
N PRO A 82 7.72 -4.01 -0.63
CA PRO A 82 6.32 -3.90 -0.27
C PRO A 82 6.20 -4.10 1.24
N SER A 83 5.78 -3.05 1.95
CA SER A 83 5.36 -3.19 3.34
C SER A 83 3.87 -3.44 3.37
N ILE A 84 3.48 -4.56 3.94
CA ILE A 84 2.07 -4.97 4.02
C ILE A 84 1.56 -4.68 5.42
N THR A 85 0.42 -4.03 5.52
CA THR A 85 -0.19 -3.63 6.79
C THR A 85 -1.65 -4.08 6.80
N VAL A 86 -2.12 -4.61 7.93
CA VAL A 86 -3.54 -4.95 8.11
C VAL A 86 -4.36 -3.67 8.29
N LEU A 87 -5.45 -3.56 7.55
CA LEU A 87 -6.42 -2.48 7.68
C LEU A 87 -7.39 -2.80 8.81
N THR A 88 -7.45 -1.92 9.81
CA THR A 88 -8.19 -2.15 11.07
C THR A 88 -9.70 -1.89 10.95
N ASP A 89 -10.25 -1.75 9.74
CA ASP A 89 -11.59 -1.19 9.50
C ASP A 89 -12.71 -2.24 9.36
N HIS A 90 -12.56 -3.40 10.02
CA HIS A 90 -13.66 -4.36 10.13
C HIS A 90 -14.04 -4.55 11.58
N PRO A 91 -15.32 -4.34 11.95
CA PRO A 91 -15.78 -4.72 13.28
C PRO A 91 -15.51 -6.22 13.42
N PHE A 92 -14.67 -6.58 14.38
CA PHE A 92 -14.58 -7.96 14.85
C PHE A 92 -15.98 -8.35 15.32
N ARG A 93 -16.73 -9.04 14.46
CA ARG A 93 -18.04 -9.57 14.81
C ARG A 93 -17.77 -10.77 15.71
N SER A 94 -17.84 -10.51 17.02
CA SER A 94 -17.89 -11.51 18.08
C SER A 94 -19.09 -12.43 17.92
#